data_AF-A0A7I9YH92-F1
#
_entry.id   AF-A0A7I9YH92-F1
#
_cell.length_a   1.000
_cell.length_b   1.000
_cell.length_c   1.000
_cell.angle_alpha   90.00
_cell.angle_beta   90.00
_cell.angle_gamma   90.00
#
_symmetry.space_group_name_H-M   'P 1'
#
loop_
_entity.id
_entity.type
_entity.pdbx_description
1 polymer ?
#
loop_
_entity_poly.entity_id
_entity_poly.type
_entity_poly.pdbx_seq_one_letter_code
_entity_poly.pdbx_strand_id
1 'polypeptide(L)'
;MGSEQQDISALTVRAVCRDAGLASRYFYESFADKDEFIAGVFDWVIAKLAVSTQATVASYPAHEKARAGMAKVVQIIAEDARIGRILFSTHLADPVIVRKRAESTALFAMLSGQLAVDALHAPANDALKAAAHFVVGGVGQTISAWLAGDLHLPPEDLVELLAAVVGGLSEPARLLSGATGDLAGKLTAELTEDLTEDLTEEEVVAIAASRDAKATDASG
;
A
#
# COMPACT_ATOMS: atom_id res chain seq x y z
N MET A 1 29.94 8.87 -29.74
CA MET A 1 29.30 7.58 -29.44
C MET A 1 28.15 7.88 -28.49
N GLY A 2 26.94 8.20 -28.92
CA GLY A 2 26.25 7.69 -30.10
C GLY A 2 25.52 6.38 -29.80
N SER A 3 25.01 6.19 -28.57
CA SER A 3 23.99 5.20 -28.29
C SER A 3 22.68 5.95 -28.12
N GLU A 4 21.85 5.87 -29.15
CA GLU A 4 20.42 6.11 -29.05
C GLU A 4 19.91 5.37 -27.82
N GLN A 5 19.68 6.11 -26.74
CA GLN A 5 18.67 5.73 -25.78
C GLN A 5 17.35 5.85 -26.56
N GLN A 6 17.06 4.84 -27.39
CA GLN A 6 15.74 4.71 -27.97
C GLN A 6 14.79 4.78 -26.78
N ASP A 7 13.91 5.77 -26.84
CA ASP A 7 12.81 5.94 -25.92
C ASP A 7 11.88 4.73 -26.08
N ILE A 8 12.28 3.60 -25.49
CA ILE A 8 11.60 2.30 -25.54
C ILE A 8 10.35 2.32 -24.62
N SER A 9 10.03 3.44 -23.97
CA SER A 9 8.98 3.49 -22.94
C SER A 9 7.73 4.30 -23.28
N ALA A 10 7.75 5.16 -24.29
CA ALA A 10 6.56 5.92 -24.66
C ALA A 10 5.61 5.05 -25.52
N LEU A 11 4.53 4.56 -24.92
CA LEU A 11 3.40 4.00 -25.69
C LEU A 11 2.98 5.02 -26.76
N THR A 12 2.85 4.59 -28.02
CA THR A 12 2.34 5.45 -29.10
C THR A 12 1.16 4.78 -29.78
N VAL A 13 0.19 5.58 -30.26
CA VAL A 13 -0.96 5.07 -31.03
C VAL A 13 -0.49 4.23 -32.22
N ARG A 14 0.59 4.65 -32.89
CA ARG A 14 1.18 3.90 -34.01
C ARG A 14 1.68 2.52 -33.59
N ALA A 15 2.39 2.42 -32.46
CA ALA A 15 2.85 1.14 -31.93
C ALA A 15 1.67 0.24 -31.55
N VAL A 16 0.65 0.79 -30.87
CA VAL A 16 -0.58 0.06 -30.51
C VAL A 16 -1.29 -0.48 -31.75
N CYS A 17 -1.51 0.36 -32.77
CA CYS A 17 -2.18 -0.04 -34.01
C CYS A 17 -1.40 -1.12 -34.76
N ARG A 18 -0.07 -0.98 -34.83
CA ARG A 18 0.80 -1.99 -35.45
C ARG A 18 0.70 -3.33 -34.72
N ASP A 19 0.81 -3.32 -33.40
CA ASP A 19 0.82 -4.55 -32.60
C ASP A 19 -0.57 -5.22 -32.56
N ALA A 20 -1.64 -4.42 -32.63
CA ALA A 20 -3.03 -4.91 -32.72
C ALA A 20 -3.46 -5.32 -34.14
N GLY A 21 -2.66 -5.01 -35.18
CA GLY A 21 -3.05 -5.24 -36.57
C GLY A 21 -4.23 -4.37 -37.04
N LEU A 22 -4.44 -3.20 -36.41
CA LEU A 22 -5.55 -2.30 -36.68
C LEU A 22 -5.09 -1.06 -37.45
N ALA A 23 -5.95 -0.55 -38.32
CA ALA A 23 -5.76 0.77 -38.92
C ALA A 23 -6.07 1.86 -37.89
N SER A 24 -5.32 2.97 -37.91
CA SER A 24 -5.48 4.07 -36.94
C SER A 24 -6.89 4.64 -36.86
N ARG A 25 -7.68 4.54 -37.94
CA ARG A 25 -9.10 4.96 -37.92
C ARG A 25 -9.90 4.27 -36.83
N TYR A 26 -9.68 2.96 -36.61
CA TYR A 26 -10.43 2.19 -35.60
C TYR A 26 -10.01 2.57 -34.18
N PHE A 27 -8.74 2.98 -33.99
CA PHE A 27 -8.29 3.52 -32.71
C PHE A 27 -9.06 4.81 -32.39
N TYR A 28 -9.09 5.76 -33.32
CA TYR A 28 -9.74 7.05 -33.11
C TYR A 28 -11.28 7.00 -33.12
N GLU A 29 -11.87 5.92 -33.61
CA GLU A 29 -13.30 5.62 -33.40
C GLU A 29 -13.62 5.24 -31.95
N SER A 30 -12.65 4.68 -31.21
CA SER A 30 -12.84 4.18 -29.85
C SER A 30 -12.25 5.10 -28.77
N PHE A 31 -11.20 5.85 -29.10
CA PHE A 31 -10.46 6.71 -28.16
C PHE A 31 -10.02 8.00 -28.85
N ALA A 32 -10.23 9.15 -28.21
CA ALA A 32 -9.79 10.44 -28.71
C ALA A 32 -8.27 10.54 -28.78
N ASP A 33 -7.56 9.95 -27.80
CA ASP A 33 -6.11 9.97 -27.73
C ASP A 33 -5.52 8.77 -26.97
N LYS A 34 -4.18 8.79 -26.82
CA LYS A 34 -3.42 7.77 -26.10
C LYS A 34 -3.78 7.73 -24.62
N ASP A 35 -4.02 8.88 -24.00
CA ASP A 35 -4.23 8.99 -22.56
C ASP A 35 -5.62 8.42 -22.19
N GLU A 36 -6.63 8.66 -23.04
CA GLU A 36 -7.95 8.03 -22.91
C GLU A 36 -7.85 6.50 -23.07
N PHE A 37 -7.07 6.03 -24.03
CA PHE A 37 -6.80 4.59 -24.19
C PHE A 37 -6.13 3.98 -22.95
N ILE A 38 -5.08 4.61 -22.43
CA ILE A 38 -4.36 4.16 -21.23
C ILE A 38 -5.31 4.13 -20.02
N ALA A 39 -6.12 5.18 -19.83
CA ALA A 39 -7.12 5.25 -18.78
C ALA A 39 -8.16 4.12 -18.91
N GLY A 40 -8.66 3.87 -20.12
CA GLY A 40 -9.62 2.80 -20.38
C GLY A 40 -9.05 1.40 -20.12
N VAL A 41 -7.79 1.16 -20.49
CA VAL A 41 -7.10 -0.09 -20.16
C VAL A 41 -6.96 -0.25 -18.65
N PHE A 42 -6.56 0.80 -17.94
CA PHE A 42 -6.45 0.76 -16.48
C PHE A 42 -7.79 0.44 -15.82
N ASP A 43 -8.86 1.13 -16.22
CA ASP A 43 -10.20 0.93 -15.69
C ASP A 43 -10.71 -0.49 -15.95
N TRP A 44 -10.44 -1.04 -17.15
CA TRP A 44 -10.76 -2.41 -17.48
C TRP A 44 -10.03 -3.42 -16.58
N VAL A 45 -8.73 -3.19 -16.31
CA VAL A 45 -7.94 -4.05 -15.40
C VAL A 45 -8.50 -4.01 -13.98
N ILE A 46 -8.79 -2.82 -13.44
CA ILE A 46 -9.40 -2.67 -12.11
C ILE A 46 -10.76 -3.36 -12.05
N ALA A 47 -11.63 -3.16 -13.04
CA ALA A 47 -12.95 -3.77 -13.08
C ALA A 47 -12.86 -5.30 -13.12
N LYS A 48 -11.97 -5.85 -13.95
CA LYS A 48 -11.72 -7.29 -14.03
C LYS A 48 -11.26 -7.87 -12.68
N LEU A 49 -10.33 -7.18 -12.01
CA LEU A 49 -9.85 -7.59 -10.69
C LEU A 49 -10.99 -7.53 -9.66
N ALA A 50 -11.72 -6.42 -9.59
CA ALA A 50 -12.82 -6.22 -8.67
C ALA A 50 -13.92 -7.28 -8.82
N VAL A 51 -14.37 -7.54 -10.06
CA VAL A 51 -15.41 -8.55 -10.35
C VAL A 51 -14.92 -9.96 -9.96
N SER A 52 -13.68 -10.31 -10.33
CA SER A 52 -13.14 -11.65 -10.04
C SER A 52 -12.97 -11.88 -8.54
N THR A 53 -12.47 -10.88 -7.81
CA THR A 53 -12.31 -10.93 -6.35
C THR A 53 -13.66 -10.98 -5.66
N GLN A 54 -14.63 -10.14 -6.05
CA GLN A 54 -15.99 -10.14 -5.48
C GLN A 54 -16.70 -11.48 -5.67
N ALA A 55 -16.65 -12.04 -6.88
CA ALA A 55 -17.24 -13.35 -7.17
C ALA A 55 -16.61 -14.45 -6.30
N THR A 56 -15.30 -14.38 -6.06
CA THR A 56 -14.59 -15.33 -5.20
C THR A 56 -15.04 -15.19 -3.74
N VAL A 57 -14.96 -13.99 -3.16
CA VAL A 57 -15.27 -13.79 -1.73
C VAL A 57 -16.74 -14.03 -1.38
N ALA A 58 -17.66 -13.92 -2.35
CA ALA A 58 -19.08 -14.20 -2.14
C ALA A 58 -19.36 -15.65 -1.72
N SER A 59 -18.48 -16.59 -2.08
CA SER A 59 -18.60 -18.01 -1.73
C SER A 59 -17.98 -18.38 -0.38
N TYR A 60 -17.33 -17.45 0.32
CA TYR A 60 -16.61 -17.72 1.57
C TYR A 60 -17.30 -17.09 2.79
N PRO A 61 -17.20 -17.73 3.98
CA PRO A 61 -17.67 -17.15 5.23
C PRO A 61 -16.86 -15.89 5.59
N ALA A 62 -17.45 -14.99 6.38
CA ALA A 62 -16.89 -13.66 6.66
C ALA A 62 -15.41 -13.68 7.11
N HIS A 63 -15.03 -14.61 7.98
CA HIS A 63 -13.67 -14.73 8.51
C HIS A 63 -12.63 -15.20 7.48
N GLU A 64 -13.06 -15.82 6.36
CA GLU A 64 -12.15 -16.28 5.29
C GLU A 64 -12.13 -15.34 4.08
N LYS A 65 -13.04 -14.36 4.02
CA LYS A 65 -13.16 -13.46 2.86
C LYS A 65 -11.88 -12.66 2.56
N ALA A 66 -11.18 -12.19 3.60
CA ALA A 66 -9.92 -11.46 3.42
C ALA A 66 -8.86 -12.33 2.73
N ARG A 67 -8.70 -13.58 3.21
CA ARG A 67 -7.79 -14.56 2.63
C ARG A 67 -8.19 -14.96 1.22
N ALA A 68 -9.45 -15.31 0.99
CA ALA A 68 -9.95 -15.67 -0.34
C ALA A 68 -9.79 -14.53 -1.36
N GLY A 69 -10.00 -13.29 -0.92
CA GLY A 69 -9.83 -12.11 -1.76
C GLY A 69 -8.36 -11.89 -2.13
N MET A 70 -7.44 -11.93 -1.16
CA MET A 70 -6.01 -11.76 -1.42
C MET A 70 -5.45 -12.92 -2.25
N ALA A 71 -5.89 -14.16 -1.99
CA ALA A 71 -5.56 -15.32 -2.82
C ALA A 71 -5.92 -15.07 -4.29
N LYS A 72 -7.12 -14.54 -4.56
CA LYS A 72 -7.54 -14.25 -5.92
C LYS A 72 -6.70 -13.15 -6.58
N VAL A 73 -6.37 -12.09 -5.84
CA VAL A 73 -5.52 -10.99 -6.35
C VAL A 73 -4.12 -11.51 -6.69
N VAL A 74 -3.46 -12.22 -5.77
CA VAL A 74 -2.12 -12.78 -5.98
C VAL A 74 -2.13 -13.78 -7.13
N GLN A 75 -3.14 -14.65 -7.23
CA GLN A 75 -3.30 -15.58 -8.34
C GLN A 75 -3.36 -14.84 -9.70
N ILE A 76 -4.21 -13.81 -9.82
CA ILE A 76 -4.34 -13.04 -11.07
C ILE A 76 -3.02 -12.40 -11.47
N ILE A 77 -2.25 -11.90 -10.49
CA ILE A 77 -0.96 -11.27 -10.75
C ILE A 77 0.10 -12.32 -11.13
N ALA A 78 0.09 -13.48 -10.49
CA ALA A 78 1.00 -14.58 -10.81
C ALA A 78 0.73 -15.15 -12.22
N GLU A 79 -0.53 -15.22 -12.64
CA GLU A 79 -0.94 -15.63 -13.99
C GLU A 79 -0.60 -14.57 -15.06
N ASP A 80 -0.70 -13.29 -14.72
CA ASP A 80 -0.35 -12.19 -15.62
C ASP A 80 0.29 -11.01 -14.88
N ALA A 81 1.63 -11.04 -14.81
CA ALA A 81 2.41 -9.99 -14.16
C ALA A 81 2.23 -8.59 -14.81
N ARG A 82 1.66 -8.48 -16.02
CA ARG A 82 1.34 -7.18 -16.63
C ARG A 82 0.23 -6.48 -15.86
N ILE A 83 -0.74 -7.23 -15.32
CA ILE A 83 -1.81 -6.69 -14.49
C ILE A 83 -1.22 -6.08 -13.22
N GLY A 84 -0.39 -6.86 -12.51
CA GLY A 84 0.28 -6.38 -11.31
C GLY A 84 1.15 -5.14 -11.57
N ARG A 85 1.88 -5.12 -12.69
CA ARG A 85 2.69 -3.96 -13.08
C ARG A 85 1.85 -2.70 -13.34
N ILE A 86 0.74 -2.82 -14.06
CA ILE A 86 -0.15 -1.67 -14.31
C ILE A 86 -0.73 -1.14 -12.99
N LEU A 87 -1.12 -2.01 -12.07
CA LEU A 87 -1.78 -1.59 -10.84
C LEU A 87 -0.83 -1.10 -9.74
N PHE A 88 0.32 -1.72 -9.57
CA PHE A 88 1.15 -1.54 -8.37
C PHE A 88 2.60 -1.09 -8.65
N SER A 89 3.15 -1.35 -9.84
CA SER A 89 4.58 -1.10 -10.08
C SER A 89 4.92 0.38 -10.17
N THR A 90 5.89 0.81 -9.37
CA THR A 90 6.44 2.18 -9.35
C THR A 90 7.29 2.52 -10.59
N HIS A 91 7.74 1.51 -11.34
CA HIS A 91 8.55 1.70 -12.56
C HIS A 91 7.73 2.21 -13.75
N LEU A 92 6.40 2.03 -13.75
CA LEU A 92 5.53 2.57 -14.78
C LEU A 92 5.05 3.96 -14.36
N ALA A 93 5.73 4.99 -14.89
CA ALA A 93 5.56 6.39 -14.50
C ALA A 93 4.74 7.23 -15.50
N ASP A 94 3.88 6.61 -16.32
CA ASP A 94 2.96 7.37 -17.17
C ASP A 94 1.99 8.20 -16.28
N PRO A 95 1.85 9.52 -16.51
CA PRO A 95 1.05 10.39 -15.64
C PRO A 95 -0.40 9.94 -15.45
N VAL A 96 -1.01 9.34 -16.48
CA VAL A 96 -2.38 8.84 -16.42
C VAL A 96 -2.47 7.67 -15.46
N ILE A 97 -1.53 6.73 -15.56
CA ILE A 97 -1.45 5.56 -14.68
C ILE A 97 -1.21 5.99 -13.23
N VAL A 98 -0.27 6.90 -12.99
CA VAL A 98 0.03 7.41 -11.64
C VAL A 98 -1.21 8.04 -11.01
N ARG A 99 -1.92 8.91 -11.76
CA ARG A 99 -3.16 9.52 -11.30
C ARG A 99 -4.23 8.47 -10.97
N LYS A 100 -4.48 7.53 -11.89
CA LYS A 100 -5.48 6.47 -11.73
C LYS A 100 -5.19 5.55 -10.53
N ARG A 101 -3.92 5.25 -10.24
CA ARG A 101 -3.53 4.50 -9.04
C ARG A 101 -3.84 5.26 -7.75
N ALA A 102 -3.53 6.56 -7.71
CA ALA A 102 -3.85 7.40 -6.56
C ALA A 102 -5.37 7.47 -6.32
N GLU A 103 -6.15 7.69 -7.39
CA GLU A 103 -7.62 7.70 -7.35
C GLU A 103 -8.18 6.36 -6.86
N SER A 104 -7.68 5.25 -7.40
CA SER A 104 -8.13 3.90 -7.01
C SER A 104 -7.77 3.57 -5.56
N THR A 105 -6.55 3.92 -5.13
CA THR A 105 -6.09 3.73 -3.75
C THR A 105 -6.98 4.49 -2.77
N ALA A 106 -7.29 5.75 -3.06
CA ALA A 106 -8.20 6.55 -2.24
C ALA A 106 -9.62 5.96 -2.21
N LEU A 107 -10.13 5.51 -3.37
CA LEU A 107 -11.44 4.86 -3.47
C LEU A 107 -11.50 3.59 -2.61
N PHE A 108 -10.51 2.70 -2.73
CA PHE A 108 -10.48 1.46 -1.94
C PHE A 108 -10.28 1.72 -0.45
N ALA A 109 -9.51 2.73 -0.06
CA ALA A 109 -9.38 3.13 1.34
C ALA A 109 -10.73 3.59 1.90
N MET A 110 -11.47 4.42 1.16
CA MET A 110 -12.81 4.86 1.55
C MET A 110 -13.79 3.68 1.71
N LEU A 111 -13.84 2.79 0.72
CA LEU A 111 -14.71 1.60 0.76
C LEU A 111 -14.35 0.65 1.92
N SER A 112 -13.05 0.45 2.17
CA SER A 112 -12.57 -0.40 3.27
C SER A 112 -12.90 0.21 4.64
N GLY A 113 -12.76 1.54 4.76
CA GLY A 113 -13.17 2.27 5.97
C GLY A 113 -14.66 2.15 6.23
N GLN A 114 -15.51 2.26 5.20
CA GLN A 114 -16.96 2.09 5.34
C GLN A 114 -17.33 0.66 5.78
N LEU A 115 -16.69 -0.35 5.18
CA LEU A 115 -16.91 -1.75 5.58
C LEU A 115 -16.53 -1.98 7.04
N ALA A 116 -15.44 -1.36 7.52
CA ALA A 116 -15.02 -1.46 8.90
C ALA A 116 -15.98 -0.73 9.86
N VAL A 117 -16.48 0.46 9.48
CA VAL A 117 -17.55 1.18 10.22
C VAL A 117 -18.77 0.28 10.42
N ASP A 118 -19.23 -0.35 9.34
CA ASP A 118 -20.41 -1.21 9.35
C ASP A 118 -20.18 -2.47 10.20
N ALA A 119 -19.00 -3.10 10.07
CA ALA A 119 -18.65 -4.30 10.85
C ALA A 119 -18.52 -4.01 12.35
N LEU A 120 -17.91 -2.89 12.71
CA LEU A 120 -17.68 -2.48 14.11
C LEU A 120 -18.90 -1.83 14.77
N HIS A 121 -19.94 -1.51 14.00
CA HIS A 121 -21.09 -0.71 14.46
C HIS A 121 -20.64 0.59 15.16
N ALA A 122 -19.57 1.20 14.67
CA ALA A 122 -18.90 2.36 15.26
C ALA A 122 -19.00 3.58 14.34
N PRO A 123 -19.02 4.81 14.88
CA PRO A 123 -19.03 6.00 14.04
C PRO A 123 -17.73 6.13 13.25
N ALA A 124 -17.84 6.62 12.01
CA ALA A 124 -16.67 6.98 11.21
C ALA A 124 -15.82 8.02 11.96
N ASN A 125 -14.52 7.76 12.06
CA ASN A 125 -13.55 8.69 12.64
C ASN A 125 -12.26 8.70 11.81
N ASP A 126 -11.43 9.71 12.01
CA ASP A 126 -10.22 9.90 11.20
C ASP A 126 -9.16 8.84 11.47
N ALA A 127 -9.14 8.20 12.64
CA ALA A 127 -8.25 7.08 12.93
C ALA A 127 -8.60 5.85 12.06
N LEU A 128 -9.89 5.56 11.87
CA LEU A 128 -10.33 4.45 11.02
C LEU A 128 -10.08 4.73 9.54
N LYS A 129 -10.25 5.98 9.10
CA LYS A 129 -9.85 6.40 7.75
C LYS A 129 -8.35 6.22 7.55
N ALA A 130 -7.53 6.68 8.50
CA ALA A 130 -6.08 6.54 8.46
C ALA A 130 -5.67 5.05 8.41
N ALA A 131 -6.30 4.20 9.23
CA ALA A 131 -6.06 2.75 9.21
C ALA A 131 -6.43 2.13 7.86
N ALA A 132 -7.54 2.54 7.25
CA ALA A 132 -7.94 2.05 5.93
C ALA A 132 -6.95 2.49 4.83
N HIS A 133 -6.48 3.74 4.86
CA HIS A 133 -5.43 4.22 3.98
C HIS A 133 -4.11 3.45 4.17
N PHE A 134 -3.73 3.19 5.42
CA PHE A 134 -2.54 2.41 5.75
C PHE A 134 -2.64 0.98 5.22
N VAL A 135 -3.76 0.29 5.45
CA VAL A 135 -3.98 -1.08 4.97
C VAL A 135 -3.96 -1.13 3.44
N VAL A 136 -4.72 -0.27 2.76
CA VAL A 136 -4.80 -0.29 1.29
C VAL A 136 -3.46 0.10 0.64
N GLY A 137 -2.81 1.15 1.15
CA GLY A 137 -1.49 1.58 0.68
C GLY A 137 -0.42 0.52 0.95
N GLY A 138 -0.42 -0.09 2.14
CA GLY A 138 0.50 -1.14 2.55
C GLY A 138 0.37 -2.41 1.70
N VAL A 139 -0.86 -2.84 1.41
CA VAL A 139 -1.13 -3.96 0.48
C VAL A 139 -0.57 -3.64 -0.91
N GLY A 140 -0.88 -2.45 -1.45
CA GLY A 140 -0.39 -2.03 -2.77
C GLY A 140 1.14 -1.99 -2.84
N GLN A 141 1.79 -1.43 -1.82
CA GLN A 141 3.24 -1.33 -1.75
C GLN A 141 3.92 -2.71 -1.59
N THR A 142 3.34 -3.60 -0.78
CA THR A 142 3.87 -4.96 -0.58
C THR A 142 3.84 -5.76 -1.88
N ILE A 143 2.73 -5.69 -2.63
CA ILE A 143 2.62 -6.32 -3.95
C ILE A 143 3.62 -5.69 -4.93
N SER A 144 3.81 -4.38 -4.88
CA SER A 144 4.80 -3.67 -5.70
C SER A 144 6.22 -4.20 -5.48
N ALA A 145 6.63 -4.31 -4.20
CA ALA A 145 7.95 -4.82 -3.82
C ALA A 145 8.13 -6.31 -4.19
N TRP A 146 7.09 -7.13 -4.06
CA TRP A 146 7.11 -8.51 -4.54
C TRP A 146 7.29 -8.61 -6.06
N LEU A 147 6.59 -7.76 -6.83
CA LEU A 147 6.75 -7.67 -8.29
C LEU A 147 8.12 -7.16 -8.73
N ALA A 148 8.75 -6.30 -7.93
CA ALA A 148 10.10 -5.80 -8.17
C ALA A 148 11.18 -6.84 -7.84
N GLY A 149 10.82 -7.92 -7.12
CA GLY A 149 11.77 -8.92 -6.62
C GLY A 149 12.47 -8.51 -5.33
N ASP A 150 12.05 -7.41 -4.69
CA ASP A 150 12.59 -6.98 -3.39
C ASP A 150 12.11 -7.92 -2.27
N LEU A 151 10.92 -8.51 -2.43
CA LEU A 151 10.35 -9.50 -1.52
C LEU A 151 10.35 -10.89 -2.17
N HIS A 152 11.07 -11.83 -1.57
CA HIS A 152 11.19 -13.21 -2.06
C HIS A 152 10.23 -14.16 -1.32
N LEU A 153 8.95 -13.80 -1.28
CA LEU A 153 7.92 -14.61 -0.64
C LEU A 153 7.27 -15.57 -1.67
N PRO A 154 7.05 -16.84 -1.29
CA PRO A 154 6.11 -17.70 -2.01
C PRO A 154 4.73 -17.04 -2.11
N PRO A 155 3.97 -17.26 -3.21
CA PRO A 155 2.64 -16.66 -3.38
C PRO A 155 1.68 -16.93 -2.21
N GLU A 156 1.73 -18.14 -1.64
CA GLU A 156 0.91 -18.54 -0.50
C GLU A 156 1.24 -17.73 0.77
N ASP A 157 2.52 -17.50 1.06
CA ASP A 157 2.95 -16.74 2.23
C ASP A 157 2.58 -15.26 2.08
N LEU A 158 2.69 -14.72 0.86
CA LEU A 158 2.22 -13.38 0.55
C LEU A 158 0.71 -13.25 0.78
N VAL A 159 -0.08 -14.26 0.41
CA VAL A 159 -1.53 -14.28 0.65
C VAL A 159 -1.85 -14.23 2.13
N GLU A 160 -1.21 -15.07 2.95
CA GLU A 160 -1.45 -15.10 4.39
C GLU A 160 -1.10 -13.75 5.05
N LEU A 161 0.05 -13.16 4.66
CA LEU A 161 0.48 -11.86 5.16
C LEU A 161 -0.54 -10.76 4.81
N LEU A 162 -0.92 -10.64 3.53
CA LEU A 162 -1.85 -9.61 3.09
C LEU A 162 -3.25 -9.82 3.70
N ALA A 163 -3.69 -11.07 3.86
CA ALA A 163 -4.96 -11.41 4.49
C ALA A 163 -4.98 -11.00 5.96
N ALA A 164 -3.89 -11.20 6.70
CA ALA A 164 -3.77 -10.78 8.09
C ALA A 164 -3.84 -9.25 8.24
N VAL A 165 -3.16 -8.51 7.35
CA VAL A 165 -3.20 -7.03 7.32
C VAL A 165 -4.61 -6.52 7.03
N VAL A 166 -5.30 -7.08 6.04
CA VAL A 166 -6.67 -6.70 5.68
C VAL A 166 -7.67 -7.08 6.77
N GLY A 167 -7.56 -8.29 7.34
CA GLY A 167 -8.40 -8.74 8.44
C GLY A 167 -8.23 -7.91 9.71
N GLY A 168 -7.01 -7.42 9.97
CA GLY A 168 -6.70 -6.52 11.08
C GLY A 168 -7.52 -5.22 11.09
N LEU A 169 -8.03 -4.77 9.93
CA LEU A 169 -8.86 -3.56 9.85
C LEU A 169 -10.20 -3.71 10.60
N SER A 170 -10.73 -4.94 10.68
CA SER A 170 -11.92 -5.25 11.48
C SER A 170 -11.65 -5.41 12.98
N GLU A 171 -10.37 -5.40 13.39
CA GLU A 171 -9.94 -5.39 14.79
C GLU A 171 -8.90 -4.28 15.02
N PRO A 172 -9.29 -2.98 14.96
CA PRO A 172 -8.33 -1.87 15.03
C PRO A 172 -7.45 -1.88 16.28
N ALA A 173 -7.95 -2.45 17.38
CA ALA A 173 -7.18 -2.65 18.60
C ALA A 173 -5.93 -3.52 18.38
N ARG A 174 -5.95 -4.48 17.45
CA ARG A 174 -4.76 -5.27 17.08
C ARG A 174 -3.75 -4.46 16.26
N LEU A 175 -4.24 -3.71 15.26
CA LEU A 175 -3.39 -2.83 14.44
C LEU A 175 -2.72 -1.74 15.30
N LEU A 176 -3.49 -1.14 16.21
CA LEU A 176 -3.00 -0.12 17.12
C LEU A 176 -2.15 -0.71 18.25
N SER A 177 -2.44 -1.90 18.81
CA SER A 177 -1.57 -2.50 19.84
C SER A 177 -0.18 -2.87 19.32
N GLY A 178 -0.06 -3.26 18.04
CA GLY A 178 1.22 -3.47 17.38
C GLY A 178 1.95 -2.16 17.13
N ALA A 179 1.23 -1.09 16.76
CA ALA A 179 1.80 0.23 16.52
C ALA A 179 2.15 0.99 17.82
N THR A 180 1.33 0.93 18.86
CA THR A 180 1.53 1.67 20.13
C THR A 180 2.53 0.97 21.04
N GLY A 181 2.63 -0.36 21.00
CA GLY A 181 3.67 -1.10 21.73
C GLY A 181 5.07 -0.81 21.19
N ASP A 182 5.21 -0.73 19.86
CA ASP A 182 6.51 -0.53 19.20
C ASP A 182 6.89 0.95 19.10
N LEU A 183 5.96 1.90 18.90
CA LEU A 183 6.26 3.34 18.98
C LEU A 183 6.58 3.80 20.40
N ALA A 184 5.91 3.27 21.44
CA ALA A 184 6.26 3.59 22.82
C ALA A 184 7.64 3.03 23.19
N GLY A 185 7.96 1.80 22.75
CA GLY A 185 9.27 1.16 22.96
C GLY A 185 10.41 1.81 22.18
N LYS A 186 10.17 2.25 20.94
CA LYS A 186 11.16 2.95 20.12
C LYS A 186 11.37 4.39 20.58
N LEU A 187 10.32 5.16 20.90
CA LEU A 187 10.52 6.49 21.48
C LEU A 187 11.25 6.44 22.83
N THR A 188 11.03 5.41 23.66
CA THR A 188 11.82 5.26 24.89
C THR A 188 13.27 4.91 24.58
N ALA A 189 13.54 3.96 23.67
CA ALA A 189 14.91 3.56 23.29
C ALA A 189 15.69 4.69 22.60
N GLU A 190 15.09 5.40 21.65
CA GLU A 190 15.72 6.52 20.91
C GLU A 190 15.96 7.73 21.83
N LEU A 191 15.07 8.01 22.80
CA LEU A 191 15.34 9.02 23.85
C LEU A 191 16.37 8.57 24.89
N THR A 192 16.67 7.27 25.03
CA THR A 192 17.74 6.79 25.93
C THR A 192 19.09 6.71 25.24
N GLU A 193 19.15 6.34 23.96
CA GLU A 193 20.40 6.31 23.18
C GLU A 193 20.89 7.74 22.86
N ASP A 194 20.01 8.66 22.48
CA ASP A 194 20.41 10.03 22.06
C ASP A 194 20.80 10.96 23.24
N LEU A 195 20.50 10.55 24.49
CA LEU A 195 20.94 11.26 25.71
C LEU A 195 22.22 10.69 26.35
N THR A 196 22.79 9.61 25.79
CA THR A 196 24.00 8.95 26.36
C THR A 196 25.25 9.06 25.50
N GLU A 197 25.17 9.52 24.25
CA GLU A 197 26.34 9.64 23.37
C GLU A 197 27.05 11.00 23.36
N ASP A 198 26.52 12.04 24.00
CA ASP A 198 27.14 13.39 23.93
C ASP A 198 27.27 14.13 25.27
N LEU A 199 27.23 13.40 26.39
CA LEU A 199 27.53 13.97 27.71
C LEU A 199 28.85 13.41 28.24
N THR A 200 29.78 14.29 28.53
CA THR A 200 31.02 13.92 29.21
C THR A 200 30.73 13.42 30.63
N GLU A 201 31.57 12.54 31.20
CA GLU A 201 31.38 12.01 32.57
C GLU A 201 31.18 13.13 33.62
N GLU A 202 31.76 14.32 33.41
CA GLU A 202 31.56 15.51 34.25
C GLU A 202 30.12 16.05 34.23
N GLU A 203 29.44 16.01 33.08
CA GLU A 203 28.06 16.51 32.93
C GLU A 203 27.04 15.53 33.52
N VAL A 204 27.30 14.22 33.43
CA VAL A 204 26.48 13.17 34.06
C VAL A 204 26.54 13.29 35.59
N VAL A 205 27.73 13.57 36.15
CA VAL A 205 27.91 13.80 37.60
C VAL A 205 27.23 15.09 38.06
N ALA A 206 27.26 16.16 37.25
CA ALA A 206 26.57 17.41 37.56
C ALA A 206 25.02 17.26 37.56
N ILE A 207 24.47 16.46 36.64
CA ILE A 207 23.03 16.19 36.55
C ILE A 207 22.56 15.30 37.71
N ALA A 208 23.36 14.30 38.11
CA ALA A 208 23.07 13.46 39.28
C ALA A 208 23.07 14.29 40.58
N ALA A 209 24.05 15.17 40.77
CA ALA A 209 24.13 16.06 41.93
C ALA A 209 22.97 17.08 42.00
N SER A 210 22.46 17.53 40.84
CA SER A 210 21.29 18.42 40.76
C SER A 210 19.97 17.74 41.15
N ARG A 211 19.83 16.41 40.98
CA ARG A 211 18.60 15.67 41.35
C ARG A 211 18.52 15.44 42.86
N ASP A 212 19.62 15.15 43.53
CA ASP A 212 19.65 14.94 44.99
C ASP A 212 19.40 16.23 45.77
N ALA A 213 19.86 17.38 45.26
CA ALA A 213 19.53 18.69 45.83
C ALA A 213 18.03 19.00 45.75
N LYS A 214 17.35 18.58 44.67
CA LYS A 214 15.90 18.82 44.47
C LYS A 214 15.02 17.81 45.22
N ALA A 215 15.53 16.63 45.56
CA ALA A 215 14.85 15.67 46.41
C ALA A 215 14.89 16.08 47.90
N THR A 216 15.93 16.79 48.32
CA THR A 216 16.08 17.28 49.71
C THR A 216 15.19 18.49 50.00
N ASP A 217 14.91 19.33 48.99
CA ASP A 217 14.05 20.53 49.11
C ASP A 217 12.54 20.23 48.98
N ALA A 218 12.17 19.00 48.60
CA ALA A 218 10.77 18.56 48.52
C ALA A 218 10.29 17.78 49.76
N SER A 219 11.15 17.63 50.79
CA SER A 219 10.82 16.99 52.08
C SER A 219 11.03 17.90 53.30
N GLY A 220 11.14 19.23 53.09
CA GLY A 220 11.23 20.26 54.15
C GLY A 220 9.95 21.04 54.32
#